data_AF-A0A933GXH9-F1
#
_entry.id   AF-A0A933GXH9-F1
#
_cell.length_a   1.000
_cell.length_b   1.000
_cell.length_c   1.000
_cell.angle_alpha   90.00
_cell.angle_beta   90.00
_cell.angle_gamma   90.00
#
_symmetry.space_group_name_H-M   'P 1'
#
loop_
_entity.id
_entity.type
_entity.pdbx_description
1 polymer ?
#
loop_
_entity_poly.entity_id
_entity_poly.type
_entity_poly.pdbx_seq_one_letter_code
_entity_poly.pdbx_strand_id
1 'polypeptide(L)'
;MADALKNMPVLALALVAAFMWVQRLREAESGESPESGGVVSPSYGWLGPEGAYPGYPWLDQEPDPAASLHRRFSPPAGFARKPVPAGSFGEWLRCLPLRPGRGVVRLFDGSEKSDQGSHAAVIDIETGDSDLQQCADSILRLRAEYLWFLGRSEAIRFRFTSGDLAPYEDWRLGFRPVVTGAAVSWLRQEPRDDSYASFRLYLDRLFTYAGTLSLERDLSAVGSIDDLEVGDVWVRGGSPGHAVLVVDMVEHLRTGEKAFLLAQGYMPAQDIHVLARPGGDGDPWFRFPDDGVLATGSWSFEARHLRRF
;
A
#
# COMPACT_ATOMS: atom_id res chain seq x y z
N MET A 1 6.42 -33.46 -2.36
CA MET A 1 6.51 -32.22 -1.56
C MET A 1 5.54 -31.14 -2.00
N ALA A 2 5.23 -30.99 -3.30
CA ALA A 2 4.33 -29.95 -3.81
C ALA A 2 2.86 -30.03 -3.32
N ASP A 3 2.33 -31.21 -3.02
CA ASP A 3 0.94 -31.36 -2.56
C ASP A 3 0.72 -31.13 -1.07
N ALA A 4 1.77 -31.12 -0.25
CA ALA A 4 1.64 -30.93 1.19
C ALA A 4 1.42 -29.45 1.58
N LEU A 5 1.80 -28.51 0.72
CA LEU A 5 1.76 -27.07 1.00
C LEU A 5 0.37 -26.44 0.78
N LYS A 6 -0.51 -27.07 -0.02
CA LYS A 6 -1.82 -26.50 -0.38
C LYS A 6 -2.85 -26.52 0.76
N ASN A 7 -2.65 -27.34 1.79
CA ASN A 7 -3.61 -27.54 2.88
C ASN A 7 -3.05 -27.18 4.28
N MET A 8 -1.93 -26.47 4.37
CA MET A 8 -1.36 -26.09 5.66
C MET A 8 -2.04 -24.83 6.22
N PRO A 9 -2.40 -24.80 7.52
CA PRO A 9 -2.94 -23.61 8.15
C PRO A 9 -1.92 -22.46 8.10
N VAL A 10 -2.41 -21.22 7.98
CA VAL A 10 -1.61 -19.99 7.78
C VAL A 10 -0.43 -19.86 8.76
N LEU A 11 -0.61 -20.30 10.01
CA LEU A 11 0.46 -20.30 11.03
C LEU A 11 1.66 -21.17 10.65
N ALA A 12 1.42 -22.29 9.97
CA ALA A 12 2.44 -23.25 9.63
C ALA A 12 3.25 -22.81 8.39
N LEU A 13 2.65 -22.02 7.48
CA LEU A 13 3.37 -21.38 6.37
C LEU A 13 4.32 -20.28 6.88
N ALA A 14 3.87 -19.49 7.87
CA ALA A 14 4.69 -18.46 8.52
C ALA A 14 5.89 -19.09 9.27
N LEU A 15 5.70 -20.22 9.94
CA LEU A 15 6.77 -20.96 10.61
C LEU A 15 7.80 -21.54 9.62
N VAL A 16 7.37 -22.00 8.45
CA VAL A 16 8.27 -22.49 7.41
C VAL A 16 9.09 -21.34 6.81
N ALA A 17 8.47 -20.18 6.57
CA ALA A 17 9.18 -18.99 6.10
C ALA A 17 10.19 -18.47 7.14
N ALA A 18 9.80 -18.41 8.42
CA ALA A 18 10.69 -18.06 9.53
C ALA A 18 11.84 -19.06 9.68
N PHE A 19 11.59 -20.36 9.52
CA PHE A 19 12.62 -21.39 9.56
C PHE A 19 13.63 -21.25 8.42
N MET A 20 13.18 -21.02 7.18
CA MET A 20 14.08 -20.78 6.05
C MET A 20 14.89 -19.49 6.21
N TRP A 21 14.31 -18.48 6.84
CA TRP A 21 15.02 -17.24 7.19
C TRP A 21 16.11 -17.48 8.25
N VAL A 22 15.81 -18.26 9.30
CA VAL A 22 16.81 -18.67 10.32
C VAL A 22 17.93 -19.54 9.73
N GLN A 23 17.64 -20.41 8.76
CA GLN A 23 18.68 -21.20 8.07
C GLN A 23 19.62 -20.31 7.25
N ARG A 24 19.08 -19.31 6.54
CA ARG A 24 19.91 -18.32 5.82
C ARG A 24 20.78 -17.47 6.75
N LEU A 25 20.32 -17.15 7.95
CA LEU A 25 21.14 -16.46 8.95
C LEU A 25 22.32 -17.34 9.40
N ARG A 26 22.11 -18.64 9.56
CA ARG A 26 23.17 -19.60 9.93
C ARG A 26 24.21 -19.80 8.82
N GLU A 27 23.76 -19.81 7.56
CA GLU A 27 24.66 -19.89 6.39
C GLU A 27 25.50 -18.61 6.22
N ALA A 28 24.98 -17.44 6.62
CA ALA A 28 25.73 -16.19 6.61
C ALA A 28 26.79 -16.11 7.73
N GLU A 29 26.60 -16.84 8.84
CA GLU A 29 27.53 -16.89 9.97
C GLU A 29 28.69 -17.89 9.76
N SER A 30 28.54 -18.90 8.88
CA SER A 30 29.57 -19.93 8.67
C SER A 30 30.73 -19.52 7.76
N GLY A 31 30.69 -18.33 7.14
CA GLY A 31 31.81 -17.79 6.35
C GLY A 31 32.12 -18.55 5.06
N GLU A 32 31.29 -19.51 4.64
CA GLU A 32 31.39 -20.15 3.34
C GLU A 32 30.84 -19.21 2.25
N SER A 33 31.73 -18.69 1.41
CA SER A 33 31.35 -17.94 0.21
C SER A 33 30.53 -18.84 -0.73
N PRO A 34 29.27 -18.53 -1.04
CA PRO A 34 28.55 -19.33 -2.01
C PRO A 34 29.06 -18.97 -3.41
N GLU A 35 29.61 -19.97 -4.11
CA GLU A 35 29.77 -19.94 -5.56
C GLU A 35 28.43 -19.57 -6.19
N SER A 36 28.38 -18.42 -6.89
CA SER A 36 27.40 -17.98 -7.90
C SER A 36 26.04 -18.69 -7.95
N GLY A 37 25.37 -18.83 -6.80
CA GLY A 37 24.02 -19.34 -6.67
C GLY A 37 23.05 -18.19 -6.85
N GLY A 38 22.27 -18.23 -7.92
CA GLY A 38 21.32 -17.17 -8.27
C GLY A 38 20.46 -16.74 -7.08
N VAL A 39 20.28 -15.43 -6.95
CA VAL A 39 19.35 -14.81 -6.01
C VAL A 39 17.98 -15.44 -6.24
N VAL A 40 17.57 -16.35 -5.36
CA VAL A 40 16.22 -16.93 -5.40
C VAL A 40 15.26 -15.80 -5.07
N SER A 41 14.65 -15.24 -6.11
CA SER A 41 13.59 -14.23 -5.99
C SER A 41 12.47 -14.78 -5.12
N PRO A 42 11.87 -13.97 -4.23
CA PRO A 42 10.68 -14.40 -3.49
C PRO A 42 9.63 -14.91 -4.50
N SER A 43 9.09 -16.10 -4.28
CA SER A 43 7.92 -16.57 -5.02
C SER A 43 6.72 -15.76 -4.52
N TYR A 44 6.35 -14.71 -5.24
CA TYR A 44 5.10 -14.01 -4.98
C TYR A 44 3.95 -14.96 -5.32
N GLY A 45 3.03 -15.21 -4.41
CA GLY A 45 1.98 -16.23 -4.53
C GLY A 45 1.01 -16.03 -5.70
N TRP A 46 0.94 -14.82 -6.24
CA TRP A 46 0.18 -14.47 -7.45
C TRP A 46 0.94 -14.70 -8.75
N LEU A 47 2.27 -14.80 -8.68
CA LEU A 47 3.08 -15.14 -9.84
C LEU A 47 2.98 -16.66 -10.04
N GLY A 48 2.11 -17.08 -10.96
CA GLY A 48 2.22 -18.40 -11.56
C GLY A 48 3.61 -18.60 -12.19
N PRO A 49 3.94 -19.81 -12.70
CA PRO A 49 5.24 -20.09 -13.33
C PRO A 49 5.62 -19.14 -14.49
N GLU A 50 4.66 -18.36 -15.02
CA GLU A 50 4.85 -17.34 -16.06
C GLU A 50 4.89 -15.89 -15.55
N GLY A 51 4.68 -15.64 -14.24
CA GLY A 51 4.81 -14.32 -13.65
C GLY A 51 3.72 -13.31 -14.01
N ALA A 52 2.51 -13.76 -14.33
CA ALA A 52 1.39 -12.88 -14.66
C ALA A 52 1.04 -11.98 -13.47
N TYR A 53 1.05 -10.67 -13.71
CA TYR A 53 0.72 -9.65 -12.71
C TYR A 53 -0.78 -9.67 -12.40
N PRO A 54 -1.18 -9.15 -11.22
CA PRO A 54 -2.60 -8.89 -11.00
C PRO A 54 -3.08 -7.95 -12.11
N GLY A 55 -4.13 -8.33 -12.84
CA GLY A 55 -4.73 -7.43 -13.82
C GLY A 55 -5.07 -6.10 -13.13
N TYR A 56 -4.74 -4.98 -13.77
CA TYR A 56 -4.96 -3.62 -13.25
C TYR A 56 -6.10 -2.98 -14.06
N PRO A 57 -7.35 -2.96 -13.54
CA PRO A 57 -8.51 -2.53 -14.33
C PRO A 57 -8.48 -1.05 -14.75
N TRP A 58 -7.58 -0.27 -14.15
CA TRP A 58 -7.32 1.13 -14.51
C TRP A 58 -6.28 1.33 -15.62
N LEU A 59 -5.58 0.27 -16.04
CA LEU A 59 -4.60 0.35 -17.11
C LEU A 59 -5.17 -0.23 -18.40
N ASP A 60 -4.99 0.48 -19.51
CA ASP A 60 -5.37 0.01 -20.85
C ASP A 60 -4.50 -1.16 -21.34
N GLN A 61 -3.30 -1.29 -20.78
CA GLN A 61 -2.32 -2.30 -21.15
C GLN A 61 -1.74 -2.93 -19.89
N GLU A 62 -1.41 -4.23 -19.97
CA GLU A 62 -0.67 -4.88 -18.90
C GLU A 62 0.69 -4.18 -18.72
N PRO A 63 1.02 -3.72 -17.51
CA PRO A 63 2.30 -3.07 -17.26
C PRO A 63 3.43 -4.09 -17.33
N ASP A 64 4.61 -3.62 -17.74
CA ASP A 64 5.81 -4.44 -17.70
C ASP A 64 6.05 -4.94 -16.26
N PRO A 65 6.14 -6.26 -16.03
CA PRO A 65 6.59 -6.83 -14.76
C PRO A 65 7.80 -6.14 -14.12
N ALA A 66 8.78 -5.73 -14.94
CA ALA A 66 9.97 -5.03 -14.49
C ALA A 66 9.69 -3.62 -13.94
N ALA A 67 8.55 -3.02 -14.28
CA ALA A 67 8.09 -1.74 -13.75
C ALA A 67 7.45 -1.83 -12.37
N SER A 68 7.28 -3.03 -11.82
CA SER A 68 6.71 -3.20 -10.48
C SER A 68 7.59 -2.65 -9.36
N LEU A 69 6.94 -2.18 -8.30
CA LEU A 69 7.57 -1.49 -7.18
C LEU A 69 8.77 -2.27 -6.58
N HIS A 70 8.60 -3.55 -6.27
CA HIS A 70 9.67 -4.35 -5.66
C HIS A 70 10.87 -4.64 -6.58
N ARG A 71 10.68 -4.57 -7.91
CA ARG A 71 11.76 -4.73 -8.89
C ARG A 71 12.48 -3.42 -9.16
N ARG A 72 11.75 -2.31 -9.11
CA ARG A 72 12.27 -0.95 -9.32
C ARG A 72 13.14 -0.46 -8.16
N PHE A 73 12.84 -0.90 -6.93
CA PHE A 73 13.62 -0.54 -5.74
C PHE A 73 14.37 -1.74 -5.19
N SER A 74 15.67 -1.82 -5.49
CA SER A 74 16.55 -2.82 -4.90
C SER A 74 16.75 -2.57 -3.41
N PRO A 75 16.82 -3.62 -2.57
CA PRO A 75 17.26 -3.48 -1.19
C PRO A 75 18.65 -2.83 -1.13
N PRO A 76 18.92 -1.93 -0.15
CA PRO A 76 20.25 -1.39 0.07
C PRO A 76 21.26 -2.49 0.42
N ALA A 77 22.55 -2.20 0.28
CA ALA A 77 23.61 -3.15 0.63
C ALA A 77 23.48 -3.65 2.07
N GLY A 78 23.56 -4.96 2.28
CA GLY A 78 23.40 -5.61 3.58
C GLY A 78 21.94 -5.85 4.02
N PHE A 79 20.96 -5.34 3.27
CA PHE A 79 19.54 -5.56 3.54
C PHE A 79 18.96 -6.68 2.66
N ALA A 80 18.02 -7.41 3.22
CA ALA A 80 17.16 -8.33 2.49
C ALA A 80 15.69 -7.90 2.63
N ARG A 81 14.90 -8.11 1.58
CA ARG A 81 13.46 -7.84 1.61
C ARG A 81 12.78 -8.74 2.62
N LYS A 82 12.02 -8.16 3.56
CA LYS A 82 11.31 -8.93 4.57
C LYS A 82 10.16 -9.71 3.91
N PRO A 83 10.00 -11.01 4.17
CA PRO A 83 8.90 -11.78 3.59
C PRO A 83 7.53 -11.21 4.02
N VAL A 84 6.56 -11.29 3.12
CA VAL A 84 5.16 -11.00 3.38
C VAL A 84 4.35 -12.24 3.02
N PRO A 85 3.18 -12.50 3.65
CA PRO A 85 2.38 -13.66 3.31
C PRO A 85 1.92 -13.61 1.84
N ALA A 86 1.95 -14.77 1.18
CA ALA A 86 1.35 -14.93 -0.14
C ALA A 86 -0.15 -14.56 -0.07
N GLY A 87 -0.62 -13.82 -1.06
CA GLY A 87 -1.99 -13.35 -1.10
C GLY A 87 -2.27 -12.08 -0.31
N SER A 88 -1.30 -11.55 0.45
CA SER A 88 -1.51 -10.42 1.35
C SER A 88 -1.53 -9.06 0.66
N PHE A 89 -2.02 -8.04 1.40
CA PHE A 89 -1.98 -6.66 0.95
C PHE A 89 -0.54 -6.19 0.71
N GLY A 90 0.40 -6.55 1.58
CA GLY A 90 1.82 -6.21 1.40
C GLY A 90 2.44 -6.86 0.16
N GLU A 91 2.02 -8.07 -0.20
CA GLU A 91 2.44 -8.71 -1.45
C GLU A 91 1.89 -7.96 -2.68
N TRP A 92 0.62 -7.57 -2.63
CA TRP A 92 -0.03 -6.83 -3.71
C TRP A 92 0.58 -5.43 -3.90
N LEU A 93 0.87 -4.71 -2.81
CA LEU A 93 1.52 -3.39 -2.85
C LEU A 93 2.90 -3.44 -3.54
N ARG A 94 3.68 -4.49 -3.28
CA ARG A 94 4.98 -4.73 -3.94
C ARG A 94 4.87 -4.93 -5.44
N CYS A 95 3.72 -5.37 -5.91
CA CYS A 95 3.48 -5.62 -7.33
C CYS A 95 2.99 -4.38 -8.07
N LEU A 96 2.57 -3.31 -7.38
CA LEU A 96 2.04 -2.09 -8.01
C LEU A 96 2.93 -1.60 -9.17
N PRO A 97 2.32 -1.26 -10.31
CA PRO A 97 3.06 -0.77 -11.47
C PRO A 97 3.51 0.65 -11.20
N LEU A 98 4.71 0.99 -11.69
CA LEU A 98 5.24 2.34 -11.62
C LEU A 98 5.35 2.92 -13.03
N ARG A 99 5.09 4.22 -13.17
CA ARG A 99 5.34 4.93 -14.41
C ARG A 99 6.83 4.86 -14.78
N PRO A 100 7.18 4.92 -16.08
CA PRO A 100 8.58 4.86 -16.51
C PRO A 100 9.49 5.90 -15.83
N GLY A 101 10.68 5.45 -15.44
CA GLY A 101 11.66 6.31 -14.77
C GLY A 101 11.17 6.78 -13.39
N ARG A 102 11.43 8.04 -13.05
CA ARG A 102 10.90 8.67 -11.82
C ARG A 102 9.43 9.07 -11.97
N GLY A 103 8.98 9.29 -13.21
CA GLY A 103 7.70 9.94 -13.50
C GLY A 103 7.65 11.41 -13.07
N VAL A 104 6.61 12.10 -13.53
CA VAL A 104 6.21 13.44 -13.09
C VAL A 104 4.98 13.29 -12.22
N VAL A 105 5.00 13.84 -11.01
CA VAL A 105 3.81 13.91 -10.16
C VAL A 105 2.92 15.03 -10.70
N ARG A 106 1.70 14.69 -11.11
CA ARG A 106 0.67 15.64 -11.56
C ARG A 106 -0.39 15.83 -10.50
N LEU A 107 -0.95 17.03 -10.45
CA LEU A 107 -2.15 17.35 -9.69
C LEU A 107 -3.39 16.84 -10.45
N PHE A 108 -4.54 16.81 -9.78
CA PHE A 108 -5.83 16.40 -10.37
C PHE A 108 -6.22 17.19 -11.63
N ASP A 109 -5.73 18.43 -11.77
CA ASP A 109 -5.98 19.29 -12.94
C ASP A 109 -4.99 19.05 -14.10
N GLY A 110 -4.10 18.06 -13.95
CA GLY A 110 -3.08 17.69 -14.92
C GLY A 110 -1.81 18.55 -14.87
N SER A 111 -1.80 19.64 -14.10
CA SER A 111 -0.60 20.46 -13.89
C SER A 111 0.47 19.67 -13.12
N GLU A 112 1.73 20.06 -13.28
CA GLU A 112 2.83 19.42 -12.57
C GLU A 112 2.90 19.96 -11.15
N LYS A 113 3.09 19.06 -10.17
CA LYS A 113 3.42 19.48 -8.80
C LYS A 113 4.70 20.30 -8.83
N SER A 114 4.71 21.45 -8.16
CA SER A 114 5.86 22.38 -8.16
C SER A 114 7.15 21.73 -7.64
N ASP A 115 7.05 20.86 -6.63
CA ASP A 115 8.16 20.07 -6.11
C ASP A 115 8.18 18.65 -6.69
N GLN A 116 9.07 18.45 -7.67
CA GLN A 116 9.40 17.15 -8.29
C GLN A 116 10.63 16.47 -7.65
N GLY A 117 11.14 16.99 -6.53
CA GLY A 117 12.32 16.46 -5.82
C GLY A 117 11.99 15.53 -4.68
N SER A 118 10.77 15.56 -4.14
CA SER A 118 10.36 14.77 -2.97
C SER A 118 9.77 13.39 -3.28
N HIS A 119 9.82 12.93 -4.53
CA HIS A 119 9.36 11.60 -4.94
C HIS A 119 10.43 10.80 -5.67
N ALA A 120 10.37 9.49 -5.53
CA ALA A 120 11.29 8.53 -6.16
C ALA A 120 10.66 7.80 -7.35
N ALA A 121 9.34 7.62 -7.34
CA ALA A 121 8.57 7.05 -8.45
C ALA A 121 7.09 7.44 -8.34
N VAL A 122 6.37 7.39 -9.46
CA VAL A 122 4.91 7.55 -9.49
C VAL A 122 4.26 6.18 -9.71
N ILE A 123 3.29 5.83 -8.87
CA ILE A 123 2.49 4.62 -9.06
C ILE A 123 1.58 4.86 -10.26
N ASP A 124 1.53 3.90 -11.17
CA ASP A 124 0.78 4.03 -12.41
C ASP A 124 -0.71 3.74 -12.16
N ILE A 125 -1.38 4.74 -11.60
CA ILE A 125 -2.79 4.74 -11.23
C ILE A 125 -3.30 6.19 -11.34
N GLU A 126 -4.46 6.39 -11.94
CA GLU A 126 -4.99 7.71 -12.30
C GLU A 126 -5.58 8.44 -11.08
N THR A 127 -5.26 9.70 -10.84
CA THR A 127 -5.82 10.45 -9.69
C THR A 127 -7.32 10.75 -9.83
N GLY A 128 -7.80 10.89 -11.06
CA GLY A 128 -9.08 11.54 -11.38
C GLY A 128 -8.89 12.98 -11.84
N ASP A 129 -10.00 13.64 -12.17
CA ASP A 129 -10.05 15.00 -12.75
C ASP A 129 -10.58 16.08 -11.78
N SER A 130 -10.70 15.73 -10.50
CA SER A 130 -11.19 16.61 -9.44
C SER A 130 -10.31 16.56 -8.19
N ASP A 131 -10.31 17.63 -7.40
CA ASP A 131 -9.57 17.72 -6.12
C ASP A 131 -10.24 16.86 -5.04
N LEU A 132 -10.19 15.54 -5.22
CA LEU A 132 -10.95 14.57 -4.44
C LEU A 132 -10.07 13.46 -3.86
N GLN A 133 -9.29 12.76 -4.69
CA GLN A 133 -8.42 11.68 -4.22
C GLN A 133 -7.18 12.25 -3.50
N GLN A 134 -7.34 12.63 -2.24
CA GLN A 134 -6.28 13.20 -1.42
C GLN A 134 -5.50 12.11 -0.68
N CYS A 135 -4.72 12.50 0.35
CA CYS A 135 -3.78 11.61 1.04
C CYS A 135 -4.43 10.34 1.62
N ALA A 136 -5.52 10.47 2.38
CA ALA A 136 -6.23 9.33 2.95
C ALA A 136 -6.93 8.49 1.87
N ASP A 137 -7.52 9.16 0.88
CA ASP A 137 -8.28 8.55 -0.21
C ASP A 137 -7.41 7.67 -1.09
N SER A 138 -6.16 8.08 -1.30
CA SER A 138 -5.16 7.28 -2.00
C SER A 138 -4.90 5.94 -1.30
N ILE A 139 -4.86 5.93 0.03
CA ILE A 139 -4.65 4.70 0.82
C ILE A 139 -5.93 3.85 0.84
N LEU A 140 -7.10 4.48 1.03
CA LEU A 140 -8.40 3.82 0.95
C LEU A 140 -8.58 3.16 -0.43
N ARG A 141 -8.21 3.85 -1.51
CA ARG A 141 -8.22 3.32 -2.86
C ARG A 141 -7.37 2.08 -2.97
N LEU A 142 -6.08 2.14 -2.63
CA LEU A 142 -5.18 0.98 -2.75
C LEU A 142 -5.71 -0.23 -1.95
N ARG A 143 -6.28 0.00 -0.75
CA ARG A 143 -6.90 -1.06 0.02
C ARG A 143 -8.15 -1.62 -0.67
N ALA A 144 -9.01 -0.77 -1.21
CA ALA A 144 -10.23 -1.16 -1.91
C ALA A 144 -9.92 -1.94 -3.19
N GLU A 145 -8.96 -1.49 -3.99
CA GLU A 145 -8.48 -2.15 -5.21
C GLU A 145 -7.93 -3.54 -4.89
N TYR A 146 -7.15 -3.69 -3.81
CA TYR A 146 -6.67 -4.99 -3.35
C TYR A 146 -7.83 -5.93 -2.97
N LEU A 147 -8.81 -5.44 -2.21
CA LEU A 147 -9.97 -6.26 -1.81
C LEU A 147 -10.84 -6.63 -3.00
N TRP A 148 -11.00 -5.72 -3.98
CA TRP A 148 -11.72 -6.01 -5.21
C TRP A 148 -10.94 -7.01 -6.07
N PHE A 149 -9.63 -6.87 -6.21
CA PHE A 149 -8.78 -7.86 -6.86
C PHE A 149 -8.96 -9.28 -6.29
N LEU A 150 -9.16 -9.41 -4.97
CA LEU A 150 -9.46 -10.69 -4.32
C LEU A 150 -10.91 -11.19 -4.48
N GLY A 151 -11.79 -10.42 -5.14
CA GLY A 151 -13.22 -10.71 -5.21
C GLY A 151 -13.95 -10.54 -3.88
N ARG A 152 -13.36 -9.84 -2.90
CA ARG A 152 -13.89 -9.67 -1.53
C ARG A 152 -14.65 -8.35 -1.39
N SER A 153 -15.64 -8.13 -2.24
CA SER A 153 -16.44 -6.89 -2.24
C SER A 153 -17.14 -6.61 -0.91
N GLU A 154 -17.53 -7.66 -0.18
CA GLU A 154 -18.14 -7.58 1.16
C GLU A 154 -17.18 -7.03 2.24
N ALA A 155 -15.87 -7.13 1.99
CA ALA A 155 -14.84 -6.59 2.88
C ALA A 155 -14.56 -5.10 2.62
N ILE A 156 -15.06 -4.53 1.53
CA ILE A 156 -14.93 -3.11 1.19
C ILE A 156 -16.05 -2.34 1.91
N ARG A 157 -15.76 -1.88 3.13
CA ARG A 157 -16.75 -1.27 4.05
C ARG A 157 -16.09 -0.26 4.99
N PHE A 158 -15.52 0.78 4.40
CA PHE A 158 -14.93 1.90 5.14
C PHE A 158 -16.00 2.81 5.76
N ARG A 159 -15.59 3.71 6.65
CA ARG A 159 -16.48 4.70 7.25
C ARG A 159 -16.34 6.08 6.63
N PHE A 160 -17.47 6.76 6.54
CA PHE A 160 -17.49 8.21 6.41
C PHE A 160 -17.03 8.88 7.70
N THR A 161 -16.74 10.18 7.64
CA THR A 161 -16.30 10.99 8.79
C THR A 161 -17.37 11.04 9.89
N SER A 162 -18.66 10.90 9.55
CA SER A 162 -19.76 10.74 10.51
C SER A 162 -19.65 9.46 11.34
N GLY A 163 -18.90 8.46 10.87
CA GLY A 163 -18.79 7.13 11.45
C GLY A 163 -19.70 6.09 10.81
N ASP A 164 -20.61 6.50 9.92
CA ASP A 164 -21.47 5.59 9.17
C ASP A 164 -20.65 4.74 8.20
N LEU A 165 -21.04 3.47 8.07
CA LEU A 165 -20.42 2.55 7.11
C LEU A 165 -20.85 2.89 5.69
N ALA A 166 -19.89 2.74 4.77
CA ALA A 166 -20.07 2.81 3.34
C ALA A 166 -19.75 1.46 2.69
N PRO A 167 -20.63 0.45 2.80
CA PRO A 167 -20.39 -0.85 2.21
C PRO A 167 -20.50 -0.80 0.69
N TYR A 168 -19.47 -1.29 0.00
CA TYR A 168 -19.48 -1.42 -1.46
C TYR A 168 -20.55 -2.42 -1.92
N GLU A 169 -20.86 -3.45 -1.13
CA GLU A 169 -21.92 -4.41 -1.48
C GLU A 169 -23.28 -3.73 -1.66
N ASP A 170 -23.65 -2.78 -0.78
CA ASP A 170 -24.91 -2.04 -0.93
C ASP A 170 -24.86 -1.15 -2.17
N TRP A 171 -23.71 -0.52 -2.45
CA TRP A 171 -23.51 0.24 -3.68
C TRP A 171 -23.74 -0.60 -4.93
N ARG A 172 -23.14 -1.79 -4.99
CA ARG A 172 -23.29 -2.75 -6.09
C ARG A 172 -24.75 -3.15 -6.28
N LEU A 173 -25.52 -3.30 -5.20
CA LEU A 173 -26.95 -3.64 -5.25
C LEU A 173 -27.87 -2.47 -5.67
N GLY A 174 -27.30 -1.29 -5.90
CA GLY A 174 -27.99 -0.10 -6.39
C GLY A 174 -28.36 0.90 -5.30
N PHE A 175 -27.88 0.71 -4.08
CA PHE A 175 -28.09 1.67 -3.00
C PHE A 175 -27.09 2.83 -3.08
N ARG A 176 -27.53 4.02 -2.71
CA ARG A 176 -26.70 5.22 -2.65
C ARG A 176 -26.87 5.89 -1.29
N PRO A 177 -25.80 6.49 -0.75
CA PRO A 177 -25.89 7.23 0.51
C PRO A 177 -26.65 8.53 0.27
N VAL A 178 -27.64 8.78 1.12
CA VAL A 178 -28.36 10.04 1.26
C VAL A 178 -27.97 10.64 2.60
N VAL A 179 -27.20 11.72 2.53
CA VAL A 179 -26.65 12.42 3.70
C VAL A 179 -27.59 13.54 4.11
N THR A 180 -28.07 13.50 5.35
CA THR A 180 -28.91 14.55 5.95
C THR A 180 -28.29 14.99 7.28
N GLY A 181 -27.62 16.14 7.27
CA GLY A 181 -26.80 16.56 8.41
C GLY A 181 -25.66 15.58 8.65
N ALA A 182 -25.58 15.02 9.85
CA ALA A 182 -24.59 14.00 10.21
C ALA A 182 -25.06 12.55 9.99
N ALA A 183 -26.33 12.35 9.61
CA ALA A 183 -26.90 11.01 9.42
C ALA A 183 -26.82 10.57 7.96
N VAL A 184 -26.55 9.28 7.77
CA VAL A 184 -26.47 8.66 6.44
C VAL A 184 -27.52 7.56 6.35
N SER A 185 -28.36 7.64 5.32
CA SER A 185 -29.30 6.58 4.97
C SER A 185 -28.94 6.00 3.61
N TRP A 186 -29.26 4.73 3.36
CA TRP A 186 -28.98 4.05 2.10
C TRP A 186 -30.29 3.76 1.39
N LEU A 187 -30.53 4.42 0.26
CA LEU A 187 -31.73 4.25 -0.54
C LEU A 187 -31.38 3.61 -1.87
N ARG A 188 -32.20 2.65 -2.31
CA ARG A 188 -32.05 2.05 -3.64
C ARG A 188 -32.46 3.06 -4.70
N GLN A 189 -31.50 3.50 -5.51
CA GLN A 189 -31.71 4.53 -6.54
C GLN A 189 -31.31 4.05 -7.93
N GLU A 190 -30.45 3.04 -8.02
CA GLU A 190 -29.90 2.51 -9.26
C GLU A 190 -30.15 1.00 -9.38
N PRO A 191 -30.01 0.40 -10.58
CA PRO A 191 -29.92 -1.04 -10.73
C PRO A 191 -28.63 -1.60 -10.14
N ARG A 192 -28.52 -2.94 -10.08
CA ARG A 192 -27.27 -3.59 -9.70
C ARG A 192 -26.19 -3.32 -10.75
N ASP A 193 -25.00 -2.92 -10.32
CA ASP A 193 -23.86 -2.66 -11.20
C ASP A 193 -22.53 -3.06 -10.53
N ASP A 194 -21.93 -4.13 -11.05
CA ASP A 194 -20.69 -4.74 -10.59
C ASP A 194 -19.46 -4.29 -11.42
N SER A 195 -19.63 -3.31 -12.33
CA SER A 195 -18.56 -2.84 -13.21
C SER A 195 -17.48 -2.06 -12.46
N TYR A 196 -16.28 -2.02 -13.03
CA TYR A 196 -15.20 -1.18 -12.50
C TYR A 196 -15.54 0.31 -12.55
N ALA A 197 -16.29 0.76 -13.56
CA ALA A 197 -16.79 2.14 -13.63
C ALA A 197 -17.69 2.48 -12.42
N SER A 198 -18.62 1.57 -12.05
CA SER A 198 -19.44 1.71 -10.84
C SER A 198 -18.60 1.70 -9.56
N PHE A 199 -17.57 0.85 -9.50
CA PHE A 199 -16.62 0.84 -8.38
C PHE A 199 -15.89 2.18 -8.22
N ARG A 200 -15.47 2.81 -9.33
CA ARG A 200 -14.84 4.14 -9.25
C ARG A 200 -15.80 5.21 -8.73
N LEU A 201 -17.07 5.19 -9.15
CA LEU A 201 -18.09 6.09 -8.61
C LEU A 201 -18.36 5.86 -7.11
N TYR A 202 -18.28 4.61 -6.64
CA TYR A 202 -18.33 4.30 -5.21
C TYR A 202 -17.16 4.95 -4.46
N LEU A 203 -15.94 4.81 -4.99
CA LEU A 203 -14.75 5.41 -4.40
C LEU A 203 -14.84 6.94 -4.36
N ASP A 204 -15.30 7.57 -5.43
CA ASP A 204 -15.46 9.03 -5.46
C ASP A 204 -16.49 9.49 -4.41
N ARG A 205 -17.57 8.72 -4.22
CA ARG A 205 -18.54 8.97 -3.15
C ARG A 205 -17.92 8.76 -1.76
N LEU A 206 -17.06 7.76 -1.61
CA LEU A 206 -16.32 7.52 -0.38
C LEU A 206 -15.39 8.70 -0.04
N PHE A 207 -14.60 9.17 -1.00
CA PHE A 207 -13.65 10.26 -0.83
C PHE A 207 -14.35 11.60 -0.52
N THR A 208 -15.60 11.75 -0.94
CA THR A 208 -16.40 12.95 -0.60
C THR A 208 -16.68 13.06 0.90
N TYR A 209 -16.79 11.92 1.61
CA TYR A 209 -17.26 11.90 3.00
C TYR A 209 -16.27 11.24 3.97
N ALA A 210 -15.24 10.56 3.48
CA ALA A 210 -14.14 10.01 4.26
C ALA A 210 -12.94 10.98 4.26
N GLY A 211 -11.96 10.68 5.11
CA GLY A 211 -10.71 11.43 5.18
C GLY A 211 -9.80 10.86 6.25
N THR A 212 -8.77 11.60 6.65
CA THR A 212 -7.80 11.13 7.65
C THR A 212 -8.45 10.82 9.01
N LEU A 213 -9.53 11.54 9.39
CA LEU A 213 -10.28 11.28 10.61
C LEU A 213 -11.00 9.92 10.59
N SER A 214 -11.67 9.57 9.49
CA SER A 214 -12.33 8.26 9.40
C SER A 214 -11.31 7.14 9.18
N LEU A 215 -10.27 7.39 8.38
CA LEU A 215 -9.18 6.44 8.18
C LEU A 215 -8.49 6.08 9.50
N GLU A 216 -8.13 7.05 10.34
CA GLU A 216 -7.51 6.75 11.64
C GLU A 216 -8.44 5.91 12.55
N ARG A 217 -9.75 6.15 12.49
CA ARG A 217 -10.75 5.38 13.28
C ARG A 217 -10.99 3.97 12.74
N ASP A 218 -10.86 3.77 11.44
CA ASP A 218 -11.04 2.46 10.79
C ASP A 218 -9.82 1.54 11.00
N LEU A 219 -8.66 2.10 11.32
CA LEU A 219 -7.42 1.35 11.51
C LEU A 219 -7.14 1.06 12.99
N SER A 220 -6.49 -0.06 13.26
CA SER A 220 -6.04 -0.46 14.60
C SER A 220 -4.65 0.09 14.90
N ALA A 221 -4.39 0.48 16.15
CA ALA A 221 -3.05 0.89 16.58
C ALA A 221 -2.04 -0.27 16.50
N VAL A 222 -0.86 0.01 15.94
CA VAL A 222 0.28 -0.89 16.02
C VAL A 222 1.01 -0.62 17.33
N GLY A 223 1.22 -1.66 18.14
CA GLY A 223 1.66 -1.53 19.53
C GLY A 223 3.13 -1.08 19.69
N SER A 224 4.00 -1.47 18.76
CA SER A 224 5.41 -1.09 18.74
C SER A 224 5.89 -0.81 17.32
N ILE A 225 6.90 0.06 17.19
CA ILE A 225 7.63 0.21 15.92
C ILE A 225 8.33 -1.09 15.49
N ASP A 226 8.62 -1.97 16.45
CA ASP A 226 9.18 -3.30 16.18
C ASP A 226 8.18 -4.24 15.48
N ASP A 227 6.90 -3.90 15.48
CA ASP A 227 5.87 -4.66 14.77
C ASP A 227 5.56 -4.08 13.38
N LEU A 228 6.32 -3.08 12.91
CA LEU A 228 6.13 -2.47 11.60
C LEU A 228 6.14 -3.51 10.46
N GLU A 229 5.14 -3.39 9.58
CA GLU A 229 4.92 -4.26 8.41
C GLU A 229 4.49 -3.47 7.16
N VAL A 230 4.64 -4.12 6.00
CA VAL A 230 4.10 -3.58 4.73
C VAL A 230 2.58 -3.59 4.80
N GLY A 231 1.96 -2.46 4.44
CA GLY A 231 0.52 -2.22 4.57
C GLY A 231 0.15 -1.39 5.80
N ASP A 232 1.10 -1.12 6.70
CA ASP A 232 0.89 -0.18 7.80
C ASP A 232 0.80 1.26 7.31
N VAL A 233 0.08 2.09 8.06
CA VAL A 233 -0.21 3.47 7.73
C VAL A 233 0.24 4.35 8.89
N TRP A 234 1.07 5.34 8.61
CA TRP A 234 1.21 6.48 9.52
C TRP A 234 0.09 7.46 9.19
N VAL A 235 -0.80 7.72 10.14
CA VAL A 235 -1.94 8.63 9.97
C VAL A 235 -2.08 9.55 11.16
N ARG A 236 -2.32 10.83 10.88
CA ARG A 236 -2.78 11.84 11.84
C ARG A 236 -4.13 12.34 11.37
N GLY A 237 -5.19 11.92 12.06
CA GLY A 237 -6.55 12.39 11.78
C GLY A 237 -6.70 13.89 12.06
N GLY A 238 -7.38 14.60 11.16
CA GLY A 238 -7.70 16.00 11.34
C GLY A 238 -8.02 16.72 10.04
N SER A 239 -8.31 18.01 10.14
CA SER A 239 -8.44 18.94 9.01
C SER A 239 -7.66 20.22 9.34
N PRO A 240 -6.36 20.29 8.99
CA PRO A 240 -5.63 19.34 8.15
C PRO A 240 -5.19 18.08 8.91
N GLY A 241 -5.10 16.98 8.19
CA GLY A 241 -4.48 15.73 8.62
C GLY A 241 -3.65 15.17 7.47
N HIS A 242 -2.88 14.11 7.72
CA HIS A 242 -2.08 13.46 6.66
C HIS A 242 -1.89 11.97 6.92
N ALA A 243 -1.66 11.23 5.84
CA ALA A 243 -1.39 9.80 5.91
C ALA A 243 -0.37 9.36 4.85
N VAL A 244 0.50 8.42 5.22
CA VAL A 244 1.45 7.73 4.33
C VAL A 244 1.39 6.22 4.57
N LEU A 245 1.55 5.43 3.50
CA LEU A 245 1.43 3.97 3.50
C LEU A 245 2.80 3.30 3.33
N VAL A 246 3.08 2.25 4.10
CA VAL A 246 4.25 1.39 3.92
C VAL A 246 4.01 0.44 2.75
N VAL A 247 4.79 0.56 1.68
CA VAL A 247 4.59 -0.21 0.43
C VAL A 247 5.67 -1.26 0.15
N ASP A 248 6.83 -1.15 0.82
CA ASP A 248 7.83 -2.21 0.87
C ASP A 248 8.68 -2.07 2.15
N MET A 249 9.35 -3.15 2.54
CA MET A 249 10.22 -3.17 3.71
C MET A 249 11.33 -4.21 3.55
N VAL A 250 12.51 -3.81 4.02
CA VAL A 250 13.74 -4.58 4.06
C VAL A 250 14.32 -4.57 5.46
N GLU A 251 15.14 -5.55 5.78
CA GLU A 251 15.78 -5.72 7.08
C GLU A 251 17.27 -6.04 6.89
N HIS A 252 18.12 -5.38 7.66
CA HIS A 252 19.56 -5.56 7.60
C HIS A 252 19.94 -6.91 8.21
N LEU A 253 20.63 -7.74 7.43
CA LEU A 253 20.89 -9.15 7.76
C LEU A 253 21.68 -9.38 9.05
N ARG A 254 22.44 -8.37 9.51
CA ARG A 254 23.29 -8.48 10.70
C ARG A 254 22.77 -7.72 11.92
N THR A 255 22.03 -6.64 11.72
CA THR A 255 21.64 -5.74 12.82
C THR A 255 20.14 -5.82 13.12
N GLY A 256 19.33 -6.39 12.22
CA GLY A 256 17.86 -6.35 12.33
C GLY A 256 17.26 -4.97 12.06
N GLU A 257 18.07 -3.99 11.66
CA GLU A 257 17.61 -2.65 11.33
C GLU A 257 16.64 -2.71 10.14
N LYS A 258 15.48 -2.06 10.27
CA LYS A 258 14.47 -2.04 9.21
C LYS A 258 14.58 -0.76 8.40
N ALA A 259 14.41 -0.89 7.09
CA ALA A 259 14.17 0.23 6.20
C ALA A 259 12.93 -0.03 5.34
N PHE A 260 12.19 1.02 4.98
CA PHE A 260 10.89 0.90 4.32
C PHE A 260 10.64 1.98 3.28
N LEU A 261 9.78 1.67 2.31
CA LEU A 261 9.29 2.61 1.31
C LEU A 261 7.94 3.15 1.74
N LEU A 262 7.73 4.44 1.52
CA LEU A 262 6.48 5.14 1.80
C LEU A 262 5.82 5.59 0.50
N ALA A 263 4.50 5.42 0.38
CA ALA A 263 3.70 6.01 -0.68
C ALA A 263 2.64 6.95 -0.09
N GLN A 264 2.27 7.98 -0.86
CA GLN A 264 1.22 8.93 -0.47
C GLN A 264 0.50 9.53 -1.68
N GLY A 265 -0.73 9.99 -1.46
CA GLY A 265 -1.30 11.15 -2.18
C GLY A 265 -1.01 12.45 -1.42
N TYR A 266 -1.66 13.56 -1.77
CA TYR A 266 -1.50 14.83 -1.05
C TYR A 266 -2.74 15.73 -1.16
N MET A 267 -2.62 16.96 -0.64
CA MET A 267 -3.63 18.02 -0.74
C MET A 267 -2.98 19.26 -1.38
N PRO A 268 -3.42 19.73 -2.56
CA PRO A 268 -4.53 19.20 -3.37
C PRO A 268 -4.25 17.77 -3.90
N ALA A 269 -5.30 17.10 -4.38
CA ALA A 269 -5.21 15.76 -4.95
C ALA A 269 -4.16 15.70 -6.07
N GLN A 270 -3.36 14.65 -6.04
CA GLN A 270 -2.23 14.46 -6.94
C GLN A 270 -1.88 12.97 -7.02
N ASP A 271 -1.08 12.62 -8.03
CA ASP A 271 -0.67 11.23 -8.27
C ASP A 271 -0.12 10.55 -7.02
N ILE A 272 -0.50 9.29 -6.83
CA ILE A 272 0.07 8.45 -5.78
C ILE A 272 1.53 8.18 -6.14
N HIS A 273 2.45 8.51 -5.23
CA HIS A 273 3.88 8.43 -5.50
C HIS A 273 4.63 7.85 -4.31
N VAL A 274 5.76 7.19 -4.60
CA VAL A 274 6.73 6.75 -3.61
C VAL A 274 7.58 7.95 -3.21
N LEU A 275 7.70 8.19 -1.91
CA LEU A 275 8.47 9.29 -1.35
C LEU A 275 9.98 9.09 -1.52
N ALA A 276 10.70 10.20 -1.73
CA ALA A 276 12.14 10.25 -1.53
C ALA A 276 12.44 10.75 -0.11
N ARG A 277 13.46 10.18 0.54
CA ARG A 277 13.84 10.59 1.90
C ARG A 277 14.42 12.02 1.88
N PRO A 278 13.95 12.92 2.76
CA PRO A 278 14.56 14.25 2.90
C PRO A 278 16.07 14.15 3.20
N GLY A 279 16.89 14.85 2.42
CA GLY A 279 18.35 14.82 2.57
C GLY A 279 19.02 13.47 2.29
N GLY A 280 18.34 12.56 1.56
CA GLY A 280 18.82 11.21 1.28
C GLY A 280 19.53 11.02 -0.05
N ASP A 281 19.89 12.08 -0.79
CA ASP A 281 20.53 12.00 -2.12
C ASP A 281 19.83 11.04 -3.12
N GLY A 282 18.50 10.96 -3.05
CA GLY A 282 17.68 10.09 -3.90
C GLY A 282 17.43 8.68 -3.34
N ASP A 283 17.95 8.36 -2.15
CA ASP A 283 17.60 7.14 -1.41
C ASP A 283 16.13 7.18 -0.94
N PRO A 284 15.28 6.26 -1.41
CA PRO A 284 13.87 6.22 -1.04
C PRO A 284 13.61 5.41 0.24
N TRP A 285 14.62 4.72 0.80
CA TRP A 285 14.47 3.85 1.95
C TRP A 285 14.52 4.65 3.27
N PHE A 286 13.36 4.80 3.89
CA PHE A 286 13.19 5.43 5.20
C PHE A 286 13.60 4.47 6.31
N ARG A 287 14.06 5.03 7.43
CA ARG A 287 14.29 4.34 8.70
C ARG A 287 13.50 5.08 9.76
N PHE A 288 13.03 4.37 10.77
CA PHE A 288 12.44 5.05 11.92
C PHE A 288 13.58 5.61 12.78
N PRO A 289 13.63 6.93 13.03
CA PRO A 289 14.77 7.55 13.68
C PRO A 289 14.75 7.34 15.20
N ASP A 290 15.94 7.34 15.81
CA ASP A 290 16.11 7.15 17.25
C ASP A 290 15.48 8.26 18.10
N ASP A 291 15.32 9.46 17.53
CA ASP A 291 14.62 10.59 18.16
C ASP A 291 13.08 10.44 18.16
N GLY A 292 12.57 9.39 17.51
CA GLY A 292 11.15 9.03 17.49
C GLY A 292 10.30 9.83 16.52
N VAL A 293 10.89 10.68 15.65
CA VAL A 293 10.14 11.57 14.75
C VAL A 293 10.46 11.28 13.27
N LEU A 294 9.61 10.48 12.62
CA LEU A 294 9.71 10.21 11.19
C LEU A 294 9.27 11.43 10.37
N ALA A 295 10.21 12.08 9.70
CA ALA A 295 9.95 13.20 8.77
C ALA A 295 9.69 12.71 7.34
N THR A 296 8.60 13.17 6.72
CA THR A 296 8.18 12.81 5.35
C THR A 296 8.01 14.04 4.46
N GLY A 297 8.86 15.06 4.68
CA GLY A 297 8.74 16.38 4.04
C GLY A 297 8.01 17.37 4.94
N SER A 298 6.87 17.90 4.49
CA SER A 298 6.07 18.88 5.27
C SER A 298 5.32 18.28 6.46
N TRP A 299 5.40 16.96 6.65
CA TRP A 299 4.73 16.24 7.73
C TRP A 299 5.73 15.40 8.53
N SER A 300 5.39 15.19 9.79
CA SER A 300 6.11 14.30 10.68
C SER A 300 5.17 13.40 11.47
N PHE A 301 5.66 12.21 11.79
CA PHE A 301 4.94 11.18 12.51
C PHE A 301 5.78 10.61 13.65
N GLU A 302 5.11 10.23 14.73
CA GLU A 302 5.68 9.47 15.84
C GLU A 302 5.14 8.03 15.78
N ALA A 303 5.74 7.10 16.51
CA ALA A 303 5.29 5.70 16.55
C ALA A 303 3.80 5.57 16.92
N ARG A 304 3.28 6.46 17.78
CA ARG A 304 1.85 6.48 18.17
C ARG A 304 0.88 6.77 17.02
N HIS A 305 1.36 7.24 15.87
CA HIS A 305 0.55 7.49 14.67
C HIS A 305 0.50 6.26 13.74
N LEU A 306 1.23 5.18 14.06
CA LEU A 306 1.24 3.95 13.27
C LEU A 306 -0.05 3.16 13.47
N ARG A 307 -0.65 2.71 12.37
CA ARG A 307 -1.93 2.01 12.33
C ARG A 307 -1.93 0.90 11.26
N ARG A 308 -2.84 -0.08 11.37
CA ARG A 308 -2.99 -1.23 10.46
C ARG A 308 -4.45 -1.57 10.17
N PHE A 309 -4.72 -2.07 8.96
CA PHE A 309 -6.03 -2.58 8.51
C PHE A 309 -6.44 -3.91 9.15
#